data_AF-A0AAD6CXF9-F1
#
_entry.id   AF-A0AAD6CXF9-F1
#
_cell.length_a   1.000
_cell.length_b   1.000
_cell.length_c   1.000
_cell.angle_alpha   90.00
_cell.angle_beta   90.00
_cell.angle_gamma   90.00
#
_symmetry.space_group_name_H-M   'P 1'
#
loop_
_entity.id
_entity.type
_entity.pdbx_description
1 polymer ?
#
loop_
_entity_poly.entity_id
_entity_poly.type
_entity_poly.pdbx_seq_one_letter_code
_entity_poly.pdbx_strand_id
1 'polypeptide(L)'
;MRWIDLNDRMGLPLKRHQILSTATAILRETEPAAPVLNHRWLKQWLERHPEYKIRRRKSLDRERLKAQDRDHTLKWFEGYENAISSYGIQREDLYNFDESGFQMGIGKDQWIVTREPRRKIVSGTDTNREYVTVVEAVSADGYAIPPLIILTAKRLSHQWFDFIEDEHIAVTDSGYINDALAYQWIQHFDRSTRARCKGAWRMLLMDGFGSHLTYEFAKFCEKKKILPFCLPPHSSHILQPLDVGVFNVYKHWHSQAIEEATATGCTKFTKTEFLAAINSIRQKTFKNSTISNGFRLTGIWPVNAAVVCDQLVSYDPRKERTPLCSTEDNSTCSNLSTPKSIQRIKRLENKLIALSSDLRSSKKIVEKLSKAAQTCLYEVKELERDKEATKAATLARHARADTSRTYFSTRGIVSAADCAKMKRIEFKTSEQEALNKRRRKFQREVLPQLKRFSRRKLLRVQLKRVIYYG
;
A
#
# COMPACT_ATOMS: atom_id res chain seq x y z
N MET A 1 -10.56 22.62 41.79
CA MET A 1 -11.71 21.87 41.26
C MET A 1 -12.58 22.73 40.36
N ARG A 2 -13.40 23.66 40.90
CA ARG A 2 -14.32 24.51 40.11
C ARG A 2 -13.71 25.20 38.87
N TRP A 3 -12.44 25.58 38.92
CA TRP A 3 -11.75 26.19 37.78
C TRP A 3 -11.47 25.23 36.62
N ILE A 4 -11.18 23.95 36.90
CA ILE A 4 -10.96 22.94 35.85
C ILE A 4 -12.31 22.63 35.17
N ASP A 5 -13.37 22.43 35.97
CA ASP A 5 -14.73 22.19 35.46
C ASP A 5 -15.25 23.35 34.60
N LEU A 6 -14.97 24.59 35.01
CA LEU A 6 -15.35 25.79 34.26
C LEU A 6 -14.65 25.85 32.89
N ASN A 7 -13.36 25.56 32.84
CA ASN A 7 -12.58 25.57 31.60
C ASN A 7 -13.00 24.43 30.66
N ASP A 8 -13.34 23.26 31.18
CA ASP A 8 -13.87 22.15 30.39
C ASP A 8 -15.25 22.47 29.81
N ARG A 9 -16.14 23.12 30.58
CA ARG A 9 -17.44 23.60 30.08
C ARG A 9 -17.32 24.66 28.99
N MET A 10 -16.25 25.46 29.00
CA MET A 10 -15.95 26.45 27.96
C MET A 10 -15.15 25.89 26.78
N GLY A 11 -14.87 24.58 26.74
CA GLY A 11 -14.11 23.95 25.65
C GLY A 11 -12.63 24.33 25.61
N LEU A 12 -12.05 24.77 26.73
CA LEU A 12 -10.66 25.23 26.86
C LEU A 12 -9.87 24.29 27.79
N PRO A 13 -9.55 23.05 27.37
CA PRO A 13 -8.91 22.07 28.23
C PRO A 13 -7.53 22.53 28.69
N LEU A 14 -7.31 22.48 30.01
CA LEU A 14 -6.10 22.98 30.66
C LEU A 14 -4.91 22.02 30.49
N LYS A 15 -3.72 22.58 30.24
CA LYS A 15 -2.47 21.82 30.18
C LYS A 15 -1.94 21.55 31.60
N ARG A 16 -1.15 20.47 31.75
CA ARG A 16 -0.55 20.06 33.04
C ARG A 16 0.18 21.18 33.78
N HIS A 17 0.94 22.02 33.06
CA HIS A 17 1.68 23.13 33.67
C HIS A 17 0.76 24.25 34.16
N GLN A 18 -0.39 24.48 33.51
CA GLN A 18 -1.36 25.49 33.91
C GLN A 18 -2.03 25.07 35.22
N ILE A 19 -2.39 23.79 35.34
CA ILE A 19 -2.92 23.23 36.60
C ILE A 19 -1.91 23.37 37.74
N LEU A 20 -0.64 23.03 37.49
CA LEU A 20 0.44 23.17 38.48
C LEU A 20 0.69 24.63 38.88
N SER A 21 0.71 25.55 37.90
CA SER A 21 0.92 26.97 38.13
C SER A 21 -0.22 27.57 38.96
N THR A 22 -1.47 27.29 38.61
CA THR A 22 -2.63 27.77 39.36
C THR A 22 -2.72 27.16 40.75
N ALA A 23 -2.44 25.86 40.91
CA ALA A 23 -2.41 25.24 42.22
C ALA A 23 -1.29 25.82 43.11
N THR A 24 -0.13 26.15 42.52
CA THR A 24 0.96 26.82 43.23
C THR A 24 0.57 28.25 43.64
N ALA A 25 -0.13 28.99 42.77
CA ALA A 25 -0.63 30.32 43.08
C ALA A 25 -1.61 30.30 44.25
N ILE A 26 -2.59 29.39 44.23
CA ILE A 26 -3.56 29.20 45.31
C ILE A 26 -2.86 28.83 46.63
N LEU A 27 -1.87 27.93 46.58
CA LEU A 27 -1.11 27.56 47.78
C LEU A 27 -0.35 28.75 48.38
N ARG A 28 0.18 29.63 47.53
CA ARG A 28 0.93 30.81 47.94
C ARG A 28 0.08 31.95 48.46
N GLU A 29 -1.21 31.98 48.13
CA GLU A 29 -2.17 32.89 48.76
C GLU A 29 -2.38 32.56 50.24
N THR A 30 -2.28 31.28 50.60
CA THR A 30 -2.37 30.83 52.01
C THR A 30 -1.01 30.75 52.70
N GLU A 31 0.05 30.39 51.98
CA GLU A 31 1.41 30.23 52.51
C GLU A 31 2.45 30.83 51.54
N PRO A 32 2.86 32.10 51.72
CA PRO A 32 3.70 32.81 50.75
C PRO A 32 5.06 32.14 50.48
N ALA A 33 5.59 31.39 51.45
CA ALA A 33 6.86 30.67 51.36
C ALA A 33 6.74 29.26 50.74
N ALA A 34 5.55 28.84 50.31
CA ALA A 34 5.34 27.48 49.82
C ALA A 34 6.12 27.17 48.52
N PRO A 35 6.69 25.95 48.41
CA PRO A 35 7.44 25.54 47.24
C PRO A 35 6.54 25.35 46.01
N VAL A 36 7.13 25.49 44.82
CA VAL A 36 6.40 25.26 43.56
C VAL A 36 5.99 23.80 43.46
N LEU A 37 4.71 23.56 43.18
CA LEU A 37 4.18 22.21 43.04
C LEU A 37 4.75 21.54 41.79
N ASN A 38 5.18 20.28 41.93
CA ASN A 38 5.83 19.53 40.87
C ASN A 38 4.92 18.44 40.29
N HIS A 39 5.39 17.75 39.26
CA HIS A 39 4.64 16.68 38.60
C HIS A 39 4.22 15.53 39.52
N ARG A 40 4.94 15.27 40.63
CA ARG A 40 4.55 14.24 41.60
C ARG A 40 3.29 14.64 42.35
N TRP A 41 3.16 15.91 42.72
CA TRP A 41 1.94 16.44 43.32
C TRP A 41 0.75 16.28 42.37
N LEU A 42 0.90 16.65 41.09
CA LEU A 42 -0.18 16.50 40.11
C LEU A 42 -0.59 15.03 39.93
N LYS A 43 0.37 14.10 39.96
CA LYS A 43 0.09 12.67 39.90
C LYS A 43 -0.73 12.20 41.12
N GLN A 44 -0.29 12.53 42.33
CA GLN A 44 -1.00 12.18 43.58
C GLN A 44 -2.38 12.85 43.68
N TRP A 45 -2.52 14.05 43.12
CA TRP A 45 -3.79 14.75 43.06
C TRP A 45 -4.76 14.04 42.10
N LEU A 46 -4.31 13.62 40.93
CA LEU A 46 -5.13 12.84 39.98
C LEU A 46 -5.50 11.44 40.53
N GLU A 47 -4.62 10.83 41.31
CA GLU A 47 -4.91 9.56 42.00
C GLU A 47 -6.02 9.71 43.05
N ARG A 48 -6.10 10.87 43.72
CA ARG A 48 -7.17 11.20 44.69
C ARG A 48 -8.47 11.65 44.04
N HIS A 49 -8.44 12.03 42.75
CA HIS A 49 -9.56 12.60 42.01
C HIS A 49 -9.74 11.89 40.66
N PRO A 50 -10.23 10.62 40.66
CA PRO A 50 -10.32 9.77 39.48
C PRO A 50 -11.30 10.27 38.41
N GLU A 51 -12.16 11.24 38.74
CA GLU A 51 -13.04 11.96 37.82
C GLU A 51 -12.26 12.77 36.77
N TYR A 52 -11.01 13.18 37.04
CA TYR A 52 -10.16 13.88 36.08
C TYR A 52 -9.14 12.93 35.43
N LYS A 53 -9.12 12.90 34.09
CA LYS A 53 -8.22 12.02 33.33
C LYS A 53 -7.28 12.81 32.43
N ILE A 54 -6.02 12.38 32.40
CA ILE A 54 -5.05 12.87 31.42
C ILE A 54 -5.36 12.24 30.06
N ARG A 55 -5.64 13.07 29.05
CA ARG A 55 -5.80 12.64 27.66
C ARG A 55 -4.80 13.33 26.73
N ARG A 56 -4.37 12.63 25.68
CA ARG A 56 -3.55 13.22 24.62
C ARG A 56 -4.44 14.01 23.67
N ARG A 57 -4.25 15.33 23.58
CA ARG A 57 -4.87 16.16 22.55
C ARG A 57 -4.25 15.81 21.19
N LYS A 58 -5.05 15.40 20.21
CA LYS A 58 -4.63 15.42 18.81
C LYS A 58 -4.77 16.86 18.32
N SER A 59 -3.73 17.45 17.73
CA SER A 59 -3.88 18.73 17.04
C SER A 59 -4.60 18.48 15.71
N LEU A 60 -5.84 18.95 15.59
CA LEU A 60 -6.43 19.19 14.28
C LEU A 60 -6.09 20.60 13.83
N ASP A 61 -5.93 20.77 12.53
CA ASP A 61 -5.78 22.08 11.91
C ASP A 61 -7.02 22.95 12.18
N ARG A 62 -6.81 24.25 12.39
CA ARG A 62 -7.86 25.20 12.77
C ARG A 62 -8.89 25.41 11.65
N GLU A 63 -8.49 25.21 10.40
CA GLU A 63 -9.36 25.26 9.22
C GLU A 63 -10.24 24.00 9.11
N ARG A 64 -9.71 22.82 9.51
CA ARG A 64 -10.48 21.56 9.60
C ARG A 64 -11.57 21.61 10.68
N LEU A 65 -11.41 22.42 11.71
CA LEU A 65 -12.42 22.65 12.75
C LEU A 65 -13.57 23.54 12.27
N LYS A 66 -13.33 24.46 11.32
CA LYS A 66 -14.37 25.32 10.73
C LYS A 66 -15.09 24.67 9.54
N ALA A 67 -14.40 23.79 8.80
CA ALA A 67 -14.98 23.00 7.70
C ALA A 67 -15.91 21.86 8.18
N GLN A 68 -15.88 21.53 9.47
CA GLN A 68 -16.76 20.55 10.13
C GLN A 68 -18.09 21.16 10.56
N ASP A 69 -18.64 22.06 9.76
CA ASP A 69 -20.00 22.51 9.95
C ASP A 69 -20.96 21.37 9.58
N ARG A 70 -21.75 20.94 10.56
CA ARG A 70 -22.75 19.89 10.41
C ARG A 70 -23.73 20.28 9.31
N ASP A 71 -24.13 21.54 9.25
CA ASP A 71 -25.11 22.03 8.28
C ASP A 71 -24.52 22.04 6.87
N HIS A 72 -23.25 22.46 6.72
CA HIS A 72 -22.54 22.36 5.44
C HIS A 72 -22.43 20.91 4.95
N THR A 73 -22.14 19.97 5.85
CA THR A 73 -22.04 18.55 5.52
C THR A 73 -23.39 17.97 5.10
N LEU A 74 -24.46 18.29 5.84
CA LEU A 74 -25.82 17.88 5.50
C LEU A 74 -26.25 18.42 4.14
N LYS A 75 -26.03 19.71 3.89
CA LYS A 75 -26.33 20.34 2.60
C LYS A 75 -25.57 19.71 1.43
N TRP A 76 -24.31 19.30 1.66
CA TRP A 76 -23.56 18.56 0.65
C TRP A 76 -24.17 17.18 0.38
N PHE A 77 -24.57 16.44 1.43
CA PHE A 77 -25.26 15.16 1.28
C PHE A 77 -26.60 15.29 0.55
N GLU A 78 -27.38 16.34 0.81
CA GLU A 78 -28.61 16.63 0.06
C GLU A 78 -28.30 16.83 -1.43
N GLY A 79 -27.29 17.63 -1.76
CA GLY A 79 -26.84 17.82 -3.15
C GLY A 79 -26.36 16.52 -3.80
N TYR A 80 -25.67 15.68 -3.04
CA TYR A 80 -25.17 14.37 -3.46
C TYR A 80 -26.31 13.38 -3.74
N GLU A 81 -27.29 13.25 -2.85
CA GLU A 81 -28.49 12.42 -3.04
C GLU A 81 -29.33 12.87 -4.23
N ASN A 82 -29.50 14.19 -4.38
CA ASN A 82 -30.18 14.78 -5.53
C ASN A 82 -29.44 14.47 -6.84
N ALA A 83 -28.11 14.55 -6.85
CA ALA A 83 -27.30 14.21 -8.01
C ALA A 83 -27.38 12.72 -8.36
N ILE A 84 -27.30 11.81 -7.36
CA ILE A 84 -27.49 10.38 -7.58
C ILE A 84 -28.83 10.11 -8.27
N SER A 85 -29.90 10.70 -7.73
CA SER A 85 -31.26 10.49 -8.22
C SER A 85 -31.46 11.07 -9.62
N SER A 86 -31.03 12.32 -9.83
CA SER A 86 -31.24 13.05 -11.10
C SER A 86 -30.46 12.46 -12.26
N TYR A 87 -29.24 11.97 -12.00
CA TYR A 87 -28.38 11.37 -13.03
C TYR A 87 -28.53 9.84 -13.12
N GLY A 88 -29.39 9.24 -12.30
CA GLY A 88 -29.66 7.81 -12.29
C GLY A 88 -28.41 6.97 -11.97
N ILE A 89 -27.60 7.42 -11.01
CA ILE A 89 -26.36 6.75 -10.59
C ILE A 89 -26.72 5.50 -9.79
N GLN A 90 -26.22 4.34 -10.21
CA GLN A 90 -26.34 3.09 -9.44
C GLN A 90 -25.09 2.85 -8.59
N ARG A 91 -25.17 1.85 -7.69
CA ARG A 91 -24.06 1.45 -6.82
C ARG A 91 -22.77 1.16 -7.59
N GLU A 92 -22.89 0.46 -8.72
CA GLU A 92 -21.78 0.04 -9.58
C GLU A 92 -21.16 1.23 -10.36
N ASP A 93 -21.87 2.36 -10.42
CA ASP A 93 -21.53 3.56 -11.17
C ASP A 93 -20.95 4.68 -10.30
N LEU A 94 -20.92 4.45 -8.99
CA LEU A 94 -20.42 5.38 -8.00
C LEU A 94 -18.97 5.04 -7.66
N TYR A 95 -18.04 5.88 -8.14
CA TYR A 95 -16.60 5.70 -7.95
C TYR A 95 -16.03 6.76 -7.02
N ASN A 96 -15.06 6.36 -6.22
CA ASN A 96 -14.21 7.24 -5.45
C ASN A 96 -12.79 7.22 -6.01
N PHE A 97 -12.20 8.40 -6.23
CA PHE A 97 -10.86 8.62 -6.76
C PHE A 97 -10.00 9.34 -5.74
N ASP A 98 -8.76 8.86 -5.58
CA ASP A 98 -7.79 9.54 -4.73
C ASP A 98 -6.34 9.10 -5.02
N GLU A 99 -5.39 9.90 -4.52
CA GLU A 99 -3.96 9.68 -4.67
C GLU A 99 -3.30 9.31 -3.33
N SER A 100 -2.40 8.33 -3.35
CA SER A 100 -1.60 7.97 -2.17
C SER A 100 -0.11 7.96 -2.49
N GLY A 101 0.66 8.70 -1.70
CA GLY A 101 2.13 8.68 -1.72
C GLY A 101 2.70 7.54 -0.88
N PHE A 102 3.63 6.79 -1.45
CA PHE A 102 4.41 5.73 -0.79
C PHE A 102 5.89 6.11 -0.76
N GLN A 103 6.51 6.07 0.43
CA GLN A 103 7.96 6.20 0.57
C GLN A 103 8.60 4.83 0.39
N MET A 104 9.47 4.67 -0.61
CA MET A 104 9.99 3.33 -0.96
C MET A 104 10.93 2.73 0.10
N GLY A 105 11.67 3.54 0.87
CA GLY A 105 12.72 3.05 1.78
C GLY A 105 12.46 3.24 3.27
N ILE A 106 11.21 3.48 3.70
CA ILE A 106 10.89 3.65 5.12
C ILE A 106 9.80 2.65 5.52
N GLY A 107 10.20 1.64 6.29
CA GLY A 107 9.27 0.78 7.01
C GLY A 107 8.62 1.53 8.19
N LYS A 108 7.48 1.03 8.69
CA LYS A 108 6.83 1.58 9.89
C LYS A 108 7.48 1.05 11.17
N ASP A 109 7.32 1.78 12.27
CA ASP A 109 7.64 1.29 13.61
C ASP A 109 6.82 0.04 13.94
N GLN A 110 7.45 -0.93 14.59
CA GLN A 110 6.83 -2.23 14.90
C GLN A 110 7.02 -2.64 16.35
N TRP A 111 6.06 -3.43 16.83
CA TRP A 111 6.17 -4.13 18.10
C TRP A 111 7.01 -5.38 17.89
N ILE A 112 8.14 -5.44 18.60
CA ILE A 112 9.04 -6.60 18.59
C ILE A 112 8.96 -7.32 19.93
N VAL A 113 9.16 -8.64 19.90
CA VAL A 113 9.38 -9.44 21.10
C VAL A 113 10.89 -9.62 21.27
N THR A 114 11.46 -9.07 22.34
CA THR A 114 12.89 -9.15 22.62
C THR A 114 13.15 -9.57 24.06
N ARG A 115 14.18 -10.39 24.27
CA ARG A 115 14.71 -10.72 25.61
C ARG A 115 15.58 -9.59 26.19
N GLU A 116 15.95 -8.61 25.37
CA GLU A 116 16.86 -7.51 25.71
C GLU A 116 16.14 -6.16 25.57
N PRO A 117 15.37 -5.72 26.58
CA PRO A 117 14.52 -4.53 26.48
C PRO A 117 15.30 -3.21 26.36
N ARG A 118 16.59 -3.21 26.71
CA ARG A 118 17.46 -2.03 26.66
C ARG A 118 18.32 -1.95 25.40
N ARG A 119 18.36 -3.00 24.58
CA ARG A 119 19.14 -2.98 23.35
C ARG A 119 18.40 -2.11 22.33
N LYS A 120 19.08 -1.06 21.87
CA LYS A 120 18.58 -0.25 20.75
C LYS A 120 18.63 -1.11 19.50
N ILE A 121 17.48 -1.60 19.05
CA ILE A 121 17.34 -2.35 17.80
C ILE A 121 17.08 -1.33 16.71
N VAL A 122 18.03 -1.22 15.77
CA VAL A 122 17.94 -0.35 14.59
C VAL A 122 18.08 -1.25 13.37
N SER A 123 17.01 -1.42 12.61
CA SER A 123 17.08 -2.07 11.31
C SER A 123 17.68 -1.08 10.30
N GLY A 124 18.94 -1.29 9.93
CA GLY A 124 19.64 -0.45 8.95
C GLY A 124 19.10 -0.72 7.55
N THR A 125 18.14 0.08 7.10
CA THR A 125 17.79 0.19 5.68
C THR A 125 18.44 1.46 5.12
N ASP A 126 19.10 1.35 3.96
CA ASP A 126 19.56 2.54 3.24
C ASP A 126 18.32 3.37 2.89
N THR A 127 18.17 4.55 3.50
CA THR A 127 16.94 5.33 3.40
C THR A 127 16.74 5.84 1.98
N ASN A 128 16.04 5.07 1.14
CA ASN A 128 15.50 5.57 -0.10
C ASN A 128 14.25 6.41 0.22
N ARG A 129 14.41 7.73 0.30
CA ARG A 129 13.29 8.66 0.59
C ARG A 129 12.48 9.04 -0.64
N GLU A 130 12.72 8.37 -1.78
CA GLU A 130 11.97 8.62 -2.99
C GLU A 130 10.51 8.19 -2.81
N TYR A 131 9.62 9.03 -3.29
CA TYR A 131 8.17 8.82 -3.26
C TYR A 131 7.69 8.23 -4.59
N VAL A 132 6.67 7.38 -4.49
CA VAL A 132 5.84 6.94 -5.61
C VAL A 132 4.41 7.35 -5.31
N THR A 133 3.76 8.00 -6.26
CA THR A 133 2.34 8.35 -6.14
C THR A 133 1.53 7.29 -6.87
N VAL A 134 0.58 6.67 -6.17
CA VAL A 134 -0.36 5.73 -6.78
C VAL A 134 -1.74 6.34 -6.74
N VAL A 135 -2.34 6.43 -7.92
CA VAL A 135 -3.67 6.94 -8.15
C VAL A 135 -4.62 5.75 -8.29
N GLU A 136 -5.60 5.67 -7.41
CA GLU A 136 -6.55 4.56 -7.34
C GLU A 136 -7.97 5.09 -7.55
N ALA A 137 -8.84 4.25 -8.10
CA ALA A 137 -10.27 4.49 -8.01
C ALA A 137 -11.03 3.19 -7.76
N VAL A 138 -12.05 3.28 -6.90
CA VAL A 138 -12.85 2.15 -6.46
C VAL A 138 -14.33 2.48 -6.55
N SER A 139 -15.16 1.52 -6.92
CA SER A 139 -16.61 1.67 -6.92
C SER A 139 -17.25 1.18 -5.62
N ALA A 140 -18.47 1.64 -5.35
CA ALA A 140 -19.23 1.23 -4.17
C ALA A 140 -19.69 -0.24 -4.18
N ASP A 141 -19.64 -0.93 -5.33
CA ASP A 141 -19.81 -2.40 -5.43
C ASP A 141 -18.51 -3.18 -5.17
N GLY A 142 -17.39 -2.49 -4.94
CA GLY A 142 -16.13 -3.09 -4.54
C GLY A 142 -15.17 -3.39 -5.68
N TYR A 143 -15.36 -2.81 -6.86
CA TYR A 143 -14.42 -2.94 -7.97
C TYR A 143 -13.35 -1.86 -7.91
N ALA A 144 -12.09 -2.27 -8.04
CA ALA A 144 -10.96 -1.36 -8.18
C ALA A 144 -10.53 -1.32 -9.65
N ILE A 145 -10.37 -0.12 -10.21
CA ILE A 145 -9.80 0.02 -11.56
C ILE A 145 -8.30 -0.29 -11.52
N PRO A 146 -7.67 -0.61 -12.66
CA PRO A 146 -6.22 -0.65 -12.73
C PRO A 146 -5.62 0.73 -12.36
N PRO A 147 -4.60 0.79 -11.50
CA PRO A 147 -4.10 2.01 -10.92
C PRO A 147 -3.17 2.73 -11.88
N LEU A 148 -2.99 4.02 -11.66
CA LEU A 148 -1.92 4.80 -12.28
C LEU A 148 -0.80 5.01 -11.27
N ILE A 149 0.40 4.53 -11.59
CA ILE A 149 1.61 4.71 -10.81
C ILE A 149 2.42 5.84 -11.44
N ILE A 150 2.63 6.92 -10.68
CA ILE A 150 3.41 8.08 -11.09
C ILE A 150 4.77 8.01 -10.40
N LEU A 151 5.83 7.88 -11.22
CA LEU A 151 7.21 7.77 -10.76
C LEU A 151 7.95 9.09 -11.03
N THR A 152 8.73 9.56 -10.05
CA THR A 152 9.63 10.70 -10.26
C THR A 152 10.78 10.30 -11.18
N ALA A 153 10.72 10.62 -12.48
CA ALA A 153 11.77 10.31 -13.43
C ALA A 153 11.64 11.11 -14.73
N LYS A 154 12.75 11.22 -15.47
CA LYS A 154 12.78 11.91 -16.76
C LYS A 154 12.22 11.09 -17.92
N ARG A 155 12.31 9.75 -17.83
CA ARG A 155 11.92 8.81 -18.90
C ARG A 155 11.32 7.53 -18.31
N LEU A 156 10.36 6.96 -19.01
CA LEU A 156 9.80 5.65 -18.71
C LEU A 156 10.81 4.55 -19.11
N SER A 157 11.15 3.67 -18.17
CA SER A 157 11.96 2.48 -18.46
C SER A 157 11.07 1.35 -18.97
N HIS A 158 11.48 0.66 -20.03
CA HIS A 158 10.75 -0.51 -20.57
C HIS A 158 10.68 -1.63 -19.53
N GLN A 159 11.72 -1.75 -18.71
CA GLN A 159 11.86 -2.77 -17.68
C GLN A 159 10.76 -2.69 -16.62
N TRP A 160 10.25 -1.50 -16.32
CA TRP A 160 9.20 -1.32 -15.31
C TRP A 160 7.91 -2.08 -15.65
N PHE A 161 7.65 -2.26 -16.95
CA PHE A 161 6.48 -2.96 -17.47
C PHE A 161 6.61 -4.48 -17.41
N ASP A 162 7.78 -5.01 -17.11
CA ASP A 162 7.98 -6.46 -16.95
C ASP A 162 7.51 -6.95 -15.56
N PHE A 163 7.19 -6.03 -14.65
CA PHE A 163 6.76 -6.31 -13.27
C PHE A 163 5.30 -5.99 -12.98
N ILE A 164 4.61 -5.40 -13.94
CA ILE A 164 3.22 -4.99 -13.81
C ILE A 164 2.36 -5.71 -14.83
N GLU A 165 1.08 -5.83 -14.51
CA GLU A 165 0.09 -6.51 -15.34
C GLU A 165 -0.83 -5.44 -15.93
N ASP A 166 -1.92 -5.11 -15.23
CA ASP A 166 -2.91 -4.13 -15.69
C ASP A 166 -2.57 -2.69 -15.25
N GLU A 167 -1.58 -2.52 -14.37
CA GLU A 167 -1.16 -1.20 -13.89
C GLU A 167 -0.66 -0.32 -15.03
N HIS A 168 -0.87 0.99 -14.88
CA HIS A 168 -0.40 1.99 -15.81
C HIS A 168 0.71 2.81 -15.15
N ILE A 169 1.74 3.18 -15.91
CA ILE A 169 2.87 3.96 -15.39
C ILE A 169 2.94 5.28 -16.14
N ALA A 170 3.11 6.37 -15.40
CA ALA A 170 3.52 7.67 -15.90
C ALA A 170 4.75 8.17 -15.15
N VAL A 171 5.47 9.11 -15.75
CA VAL A 171 6.59 9.78 -15.10
C VAL A 171 6.40 11.29 -15.11
N THR A 172 6.73 11.93 -14.01
CA THR A 172 6.77 13.40 -13.90
C THR A 172 8.01 13.81 -13.12
N ASP A 173 8.46 15.06 -13.29
CA ASP A 173 9.58 15.59 -12.52
C ASP A 173 9.20 15.82 -11.04
N SER A 174 7.92 16.09 -10.76
CA SER A 174 7.41 16.32 -9.41
C SER A 174 7.02 15.02 -8.68
N GLY A 175 6.70 13.95 -9.42
CA GLY A 175 6.09 12.73 -8.86
C GLY A 175 4.58 12.85 -8.59
N TYR A 176 3.95 13.96 -8.96
CA TYR A 176 2.51 14.20 -8.81
C TYR A 176 1.81 14.23 -10.17
N ILE A 177 0.48 14.14 -10.14
CA ILE A 177 -0.36 14.35 -11.32
C ILE A 177 -0.28 15.81 -11.79
N ASN A 178 -0.50 16.03 -13.08
CA ASN A 178 -0.65 17.35 -13.70
C ASN A 178 -1.86 17.34 -14.64
N ASP A 179 -2.27 18.49 -15.18
CA ASP A 179 -3.47 18.61 -16.03
C ASP A 179 -3.48 17.63 -17.22
N ALA A 180 -2.32 17.45 -17.86
CA ALA A 180 -2.20 16.54 -18.99
C ALA A 180 -2.40 15.07 -18.58
N LEU A 181 -1.83 14.66 -17.45
CA LEU A 181 -2.03 13.32 -16.88
C LEU A 181 -3.43 13.13 -16.33
N ALA A 182 -4.03 14.16 -15.71
CA ALA A 182 -5.42 14.16 -15.27
C ALA A 182 -6.37 13.85 -16.45
N TYR A 183 -6.16 14.51 -17.59
CA TYR A 183 -6.93 14.26 -18.80
C TYR A 183 -6.74 12.84 -19.36
N GLN A 184 -5.50 12.33 -19.38
CA GLN A 184 -5.25 10.94 -19.81
C GLN A 184 -5.84 9.92 -18.81
N TRP A 185 -5.82 10.24 -17.52
CA TRP A 185 -6.36 9.40 -16.47
C TRP A 185 -7.88 9.30 -16.58
N ILE A 186 -8.61 10.38 -16.86
CA ILE A 186 -10.07 10.27 -17.05
C ILE A 186 -10.45 9.45 -18.30
N GLN A 187 -9.60 9.45 -19.34
CA GLN A 187 -9.76 8.55 -20.49
C GLN A 187 -9.50 7.09 -20.11
N HIS A 188 -8.55 6.83 -19.22
CA HIS A 188 -8.33 5.51 -18.63
C HIS A 188 -9.52 5.08 -17.76
N PHE A 189 -10.06 5.97 -16.93
CA PHE A 189 -11.27 5.74 -16.15
C PHE A 189 -12.46 5.38 -17.04
N ASP A 190 -12.71 6.11 -18.14
CA ASP A 190 -13.79 5.78 -19.09
C ASP A 190 -13.60 4.37 -19.66
N ARG A 191 -12.38 4.05 -20.14
CA ARG A 191 -12.06 2.73 -20.69
C ARG A 191 -12.29 1.60 -19.68
N SER A 192 -11.94 1.84 -18.42
CA SER A 192 -12.00 0.83 -17.35
C SER A 192 -13.39 0.59 -16.76
N THR A 193 -14.30 1.57 -16.89
CA THR A 193 -15.61 1.53 -16.21
C THR A 193 -16.80 1.48 -17.16
N ARG A 194 -16.65 1.88 -18.43
CA ARG A 194 -17.78 2.02 -19.37
C ARG A 194 -18.58 0.73 -19.56
N ALA A 195 -17.91 -0.41 -19.68
CA ALA A 195 -18.57 -1.70 -19.87
C ALA A 195 -19.35 -2.17 -18.63
N ARG A 196 -19.07 -1.58 -17.45
CA ARG A 196 -19.73 -1.91 -16.19
C ARG A 196 -20.95 -1.04 -15.89
N CYS A 197 -21.12 0.05 -16.64
CA CYS A 197 -22.12 1.08 -16.36
C CYS A 197 -23.54 0.46 -16.29
N LYS A 198 -24.27 0.67 -15.19
CA LYS A 198 -25.63 0.12 -15.01
C LYS A 198 -26.72 1.17 -15.18
N GLY A 199 -26.49 2.34 -14.60
CA GLY A 199 -27.31 3.54 -14.68
C GLY A 199 -26.99 4.39 -15.92
N ALA A 200 -27.54 5.60 -15.91
CA ALA A 200 -27.42 6.51 -17.04
C ALA A 200 -26.07 7.26 -17.08
N TRP A 201 -25.50 7.52 -15.91
CA TRP A 201 -24.24 8.23 -15.71
C TRP A 201 -23.35 7.49 -14.69
N ARG A 202 -22.04 7.76 -14.73
CA ARG A 202 -21.09 7.36 -13.69
C ARG A 202 -20.68 8.56 -12.88
N MET A 203 -20.72 8.47 -11.56
CA MET A 203 -20.27 9.52 -10.66
C MET A 203 -18.84 9.24 -10.22
N LEU A 204 -17.99 10.27 -10.24
CA LEU A 204 -16.62 10.21 -9.78
C LEU A 204 -16.41 11.19 -8.63
N LEU A 205 -16.39 10.66 -7.41
CA LEU A 205 -16.10 11.40 -6.18
C LEU A 205 -14.60 11.68 -6.07
N MET A 206 -14.24 12.94 -5.82
CA MET A 206 -12.84 13.37 -5.71
C MET A 206 -12.68 14.51 -4.70
N ASP A 207 -11.55 14.53 -3.98
CA ASP A 207 -11.15 15.65 -3.14
C ASP A 207 -10.19 16.56 -3.91
N GLY A 208 -10.27 17.88 -3.67
CA GLY A 208 -9.23 18.86 -4.02
C GLY A 208 -8.81 18.96 -5.50
N PHE A 209 -9.39 18.20 -6.42
CA PHE A 209 -8.98 18.10 -7.82
C PHE A 209 -9.37 19.32 -8.68
N GLY A 210 -9.95 20.35 -8.05
CA GLY A 210 -10.40 21.56 -8.73
C GLY A 210 -9.30 22.28 -9.52
N SER A 211 -8.03 22.15 -9.11
CA SER A 211 -6.90 22.71 -9.84
C SER A 211 -6.62 22.04 -11.19
N HIS A 212 -7.09 20.81 -11.40
CA HIS A 212 -6.88 20.02 -12.62
C HIS A 212 -8.16 19.82 -13.46
N LEU A 213 -9.28 20.46 -13.08
CA LEU A 213 -10.54 20.50 -13.83
C LEU A 213 -10.44 21.46 -15.02
N THR A 214 -9.63 21.11 -16.02
CA THR A 214 -9.57 21.89 -17.26
C THR A 214 -10.87 21.78 -18.06
N TYR A 215 -11.07 22.71 -18.99
CA TYR A 215 -12.24 22.68 -19.88
C TYR A 215 -12.31 21.38 -20.70
N GLU A 216 -11.17 20.88 -21.17
CA GLU A 216 -11.07 19.63 -21.93
C GLU A 216 -11.50 18.44 -21.07
N PHE A 217 -11.09 18.42 -19.79
CA PHE A 217 -11.50 17.39 -18.84
C PHE A 217 -13.01 17.40 -18.64
N ALA A 218 -13.59 18.57 -18.34
CA ALA A 218 -15.04 18.72 -18.13
C ALA A 218 -15.85 18.32 -19.38
N LYS A 219 -15.43 18.77 -20.56
CA LYS A 219 -16.06 18.42 -21.84
C LYS A 219 -16.00 16.93 -22.14
N PHE A 220 -14.88 16.28 -21.79
CA PHE A 220 -14.76 14.83 -21.93
C PHE A 220 -15.70 14.08 -20.99
N CYS A 221 -15.77 14.50 -19.71
CA CYS A 221 -16.68 13.94 -18.72
C CYS A 221 -18.13 14.02 -19.18
N GLU A 222 -18.59 15.19 -19.61
CA GLU A 222 -19.95 15.39 -20.13
C GLU A 222 -20.23 14.47 -21.34
N LYS A 223 -19.34 14.46 -22.34
CA LYS A 223 -19.46 13.60 -23.52
C LYS A 223 -19.55 12.11 -23.17
N LYS A 224 -18.91 11.69 -22.08
CA LYS A 224 -18.85 10.30 -21.62
C LYS A 224 -19.83 9.95 -20.53
N LYS A 225 -20.74 10.88 -20.19
CA LYS A 225 -21.70 10.73 -19.09
C LYS A 225 -21.01 10.37 -17.77
N ILE A 226 -19.94 11.09 -17.47
CA ILE A 226 -19.21 11.02 -16.20
C ILE A 226 -19.50 12.32 -15.46
N LEU A 227 -19.90 12.22 -14.20
CA LEU A 227 -20.17 13.34 -13.32
C LEU A 227 -19.06 13.44 -12.26
N PRO A 228 -18.06 14.32 -12.45
CA PRO A 228 -17.13 14.66 -11.38
C PRO A 228 -17.91 15.33 -10.24
N PHE A 229 -17.77 14.81 -9.02
CA PHE A 229 -18.46 15.33 -7.86
C PHE A 229 -17.44 15.58 -6.73
N CYS A 230 -17.22 16.85 -6.41
CA CYS A 230 -16.19 17.23 -5.46
C CYS A 230 -16.68 17.05 -4.02
N LEU A 231 -15.81 16.49 -3.18
CA LEU A 231 -16.02 16.48 -1.74
C LEU A 231 -15.90 17.91 -1.17
N PRO A 232 -16.54 18.20 -0.03
CA PRO A 232 -16.34 19.47 0.67
C PRO A 232 -14.85 19.67 1.01
N PRO A 233 -14.34 20.91 0.96
CA PRO A 233 -12.97 21.18 1.37
C PRO A 233 -12.65 20.64 2.77
N HIS A 234 -11.44 20.09 2.93
CA HIS A 234 -10.96 19.56 4.21
C HIS A 234 -11.81 18.43 4.82
N SER A 235 -12.53 17.68 4.01
CA SER A 235 -13.39 16.58 4.48
C SER A 235 -12.88 15.18 4.15
N SER A 236 -11.74 15.05 3.47
CA SER A 236 -11.20 13.75 3.00
C SER A 236 -11.08 12.72 4.12
N HIS A 237 -10.61 13.12 5.30
CA HIS A 237 -10.50 12.21 6.46
C HIS A 237 -11.84 11.68 7.01
N ILE A 238 -12.98 12.12 6.47
CA ILE A 238 -14.33 11.67 6.89
C ILE A 238 -15.20 11.23 5.72
N LEU A 239 -15.07 11.87 4.55
CA LEU A 239 -15.94 11.65 3.39
C LEU A 239 -15.27 10.93 2.22
N GLN A 240 -13.96 10.66 2.27
CA GLN A 240 -13.23 10.00 1.19
C GLN A 240 -13.04 8.50 1.51
N PRO A 241 -13.81 7.59 0.86
CA PRO A 241 -13.74 6.15 1.11
C PRO A 241 -12.32 5.56 1.07
N LEU A 242 -11.51 5.99 0.11
CA LEU A 242 -10.12 5.54 -0.04
C LEU A 242 -9.27 5.91 1.18
N ASP A 243 -9.34 7.14 1.67
CA ASP A 243 -8.59 7.58 2.86
C ASP A 243 -9.05 6.91 4.15
N VAL A 244 -10.38 6.84 4.37
CA VAL A 244 -10.96 6.34 5.62
C VAL A 244 -10.75 4.83 5.77
N GLY A 245 -10.95 4.08 4.68
CA GLY A 245 -10.91 2.61 4.70
C GLY A 245 -9.67 1.99 4.09
N VAL A 246 -9.34 2.35 2.85
CA VAL A 246 -8.50 1.53 1.97
C VAL A 246 -7.01 1.84 2.13
N PHE A 247 -6.62 3.11 2.10
CA PHE A 247 -5.22 3.53 2.09
C PHE A 247 -4.47 3.19 3.37
N ASN A 248 -5.14 3.10 4.51
CA ASN A 248 -4.51 2.62 5.75
C ASN A 248 -4.07 1.15 5.63
N VAL A 249 -4.94 0.30 5.07
CA VAL A 249 -4.63 -1.11 4.79
C VAL A 249 -3.56 -1.21 3.70
N TYR A 250 -3.64 -0.36 2.68
CA TYR A 250 -2.67 -0.31 1.58
C TYR A 250 -1.25 -0.01 2.09
N LYS A 251 -1.14 1.03 2.93
CA LYS A 251 0.13 1.42 3.56
C LYS A 251 0.64 0.35 4.53
N HIS A 252 -0.22 -0.42 5.18
CA HIS A 252 0.19 -1.54 6.03
C HIS A 252 0.85 -2.65 5.21
N TRP A 253 0.20 -3.13 4.15
CA TRP A 253 0.75 -4.19 3.30
C TRP A 253 2.01 -3.76 2.54
N HIS A 254 2.10 -2.48 2.17
CA HIS A 254 3.34 -1.92 1.64
C HIS A 254 4.48 -1.96 2.66
N SER A 255 4.23 -1.56 3.92
CA SER A 255 5.24 -1.69 4.98
C SER A 255 5.66 -3.13 5.21
N GLN A 256 4.72 -4.08 5.15
CA GLN A 256 5.04 -5.50 5.25
C GLN A 256 5.89 -5.99 4.06
N ALA A 257 5.61 -5.54 2.84
CA ALA A 257 6.43 -5.89 1.68
C ALA A 257 7.87 -5.38 1.80
N ILE A 258 8.08 -4.19 2.37
CA ILE A 258 9.43 -3.67 2.68
C ILE A 258 10.13 -4.56 3.70
N GLU A 259 9.42 -5.00 4.74
CA GLU A 259 9.96 -5.88 5.78
C GLU A 259 10.35 -7.26 5.21
N GLU A 260 9.47 -7.90 4.45
CA GLU A 260 9.73 -9.18 3.78
C GLU A 260 10.95 -9.08 2.84
N ALA A 261 11.06 -7.99 2.10
CA ALA A 261 12.23 -7.72 1.27
C ALA A 261 13.51 -7.55 2.12
N THR A 262 13.43 -6.79 3.22
CA THR A 262 14.57 -6.55 4.11
C THR A 262 15.04 -7.85 4.78
N ALA A 263 14.10 -8.68 5.25
CA ALA A 263 14.36 -9.97 5.87
C ALA A 263 15.08 -10.94 4.92
N THR A 264 14.79 -10.86 3.62
CA THR A 264 15.44 -11.66 2.57
C THR A 264 16.71 -11.03 2.00
N GLY A 265 17.27 -10.01 2.69
CA GLY A 265 18.55 -9.39 2.36
C GLY A 265 18.47 -8.28 1.31
N CYS A 266 17.30 -7.67 1.10
CA CYS A 266 17.18 -6.46 0.28
C CYS A 266 17.69 -5.25 1.07
N THR A 267 18.81 -4.67 0.61
CA THR A 267 19.42 -3.49 1.25
C THR A 267 18.75 -2.18 0.84
N LYS A 268 18.20 -2.11 -0.38
CA LYS A 268 17.54 -0.94 -0.96
C LYS A 268 16.25 -1.33 -1.65
N PHE A 269 15.12 -0.87 -1.11
CA PHE A 269 13.83 -1.02 -1.75
C PHE A 269 13.67 0.08 -2.82
N THR A 270 13.75 -0.31 -4.09
CA THR A 270 13.77 0.60 -5.26
C THR A 270 12.44 0.62 -5.99
N LYS A 271 12.29 1.45 -7.03
CA LYS A 271 11.12 1.43 -7.94
C LYS A 271 10.82 0.05 -8.47
N THR A 272 11.85 -0.70 -8.84
CA THR A 272 11.72 -2.07 -9.35
C THR A 272 11.16 -3.02 -8.29
N GLU A 273 11.56 -2.86 -7.03
CA GLU A 273 11.01 -3.65 -5.92
C GLU A 273 9.55 -3.26 -5.65
N PHE A 274 9.25 -1.96 -5.64
CA PHE A 274 7.90 -1.45 -5.47
C PHE A 274 6.95 -1.98 -6.55
N LEU A 275 7.34 -1.86 -7.83
CA LEU A 275 6.54 -2.33 -8.97
C LEU A 275 6.34 -3.85 -8.94
N ALA A 276 7.34 -4.62 -8.53
CA ALA A 276 7.18 -6.08 -8.39
C ALA A 276 6.27 -6.47 -7.21
N ALA A 277 6.17 -5.64 -6.17
CA ALA A 277 5.34 -5.91 -5.00
C ALA A 277 3.90 -5.38 -5.15
N ILE A 278 3.67 -4.36 -5.98
CA ILE A 278 2.42 -3.58 -5.97
C ILE A 278 1.18 -4.44 -6.23
N ASN A 279 1.23 -5.37 -7.18
CA ASN A 279 0.10 -6.23 -7.51
C ASN A 279 -0.29 -7.12 -6.31
N SER A 280 0.70 -7.76 -5.66
CA SER A 280 0.49 -8.55 -4.43
C SER A 280 -0.09 -7.70 -3.28
N ILE A 281 0.43 -6.48 -3.09
CA ILE A 281 -0.09 -5.54 -2.09
C ILE A 281 -1.55 -5.18 -2.40
N ARG A 282 -1.88 -4.92 -3.67
CA ARG A 282 -3.24 -4.58 -4.10
C ARG A 282 -4.22 -5.73 -3.91
N GLN A 283 -3.83 -6.96 -4.27
CA GLN A 283 -4.65 -8.15 -4.04
C GLN A 283 -5.00 -8.35 -2.55
N LYS A 284 -4.06 -8.07 -1.64
CA LYS A 284 -4.30 -8.14 -0.19
C LYS A 284 -5.16 -6.99 0.34
N THR A 285 -5.09 -5.81 -0.31
CA THR A 285 -5.73 -4.56 0.13
C THR A 285 -7.16 -4.41 -0.39
N PHE A 286 -7.36 -4.48 -1.70
CA PHE A 286 -8.59 -4.14 -2.43
C PHE A 286 -9.60 -5.30 -2.43
N LYS A 287 -9.78 -5.92 -1.27
CA LYS A 287 -10.87 -6.87 -1.05
C LYS A 287 -12.20 -6.12 -1.05
N ASN A 288 -13.25 -6.75 -1.57
CA ASN A 288 -14.59 -6.15 -1.59
C ASN A 288 -15.02 -5.69 -0.18
N SER A 289 -14.72 -6.46 0.86
CA SER A 289 -14.99 -6.10 2.25
C SER A 289 -14.30 -4.80 2.68
N THR A 290 -13.05 -4.58 2.26
CA THR A 290 -12.28 -3.37 2.61
C THR A 290 -12.89 -2.14 1.92
N ILE A 291 -13.18 -2.25 0.63
CA ILE A 291 -13.76 -1.16 -0.17
C ILE A 291 -15.16 -0.82 0.33
N SER A 292 -16.05 -1.82 0.41
CA SER A 292 -17.41 -1.64 0.91
C SER A 292 -17.43 -1.04 2.32
N ASN A 293 -16.49 -1.42 3.19
CA ASN A 293 -16.37 -0.83 4.52
C ASN A 293 -15.94 0.65 4.46
N GLY A 294 -15.04 1.04 3.55
CA GLY A 294 -14.67 2.45 3.33
C GLY A 294 -15.86 3.32 2.92
N PHE A 295 -16.66 2.84 1.96
CA PHE A 295 -17.89 3.53 1.55
C PHE A 295 -18.94 3.63 2.67
N ARG A 296 -19.07 2.56 3.46
CA ARG A 296 -20.01 2.53 4.58
C ARG A 296 -19.61 3.49 5.71
N LEU A 297 -18.32 3.56 6.05
CA LEU A 297 -17.81 4.42 7.12
C LEU A 297 -17.89 5.91 6.80
N THR A 298 -17.97 6.26 5.52
CA THR A 298 -18.07 7.64 5.04
C THR A 298 -19.53 8.07 4.78
N GLY A 299 -20.50 7.16 4.93
CA GLY A 299 -21.91 7.43 4.63
C GLY A 299 -22.19 7.68 3.15
N ILE A 300 -21.20 7.44 2.27
CA ILE A 300 -21.33 7.60 0.82
C ILE A 300 -22.17 6.47 0.23
N TRP A 301 -21.96 5.23 0.69
CA TRP A 301 -22.80 4.11 0.29
C TRP A 301 -22.95 3.04 1.38
N PRO A 302 -24.18 2.67 1.79
CA PRO A 302 -25.45 3.35 1.47
C PRO A 302 -25.43 4.82 1.91
N VAL A 303 -26.17 5.67 1.21
CA VAL A 303 -26.18 7.11 1.54
C VAL A 303 -26.75 7.31 2.93
N ASN A 304 -25.95 7.88 3.82
CA ASN A 304 -26.32 8.11 5.21
C ASN A 304 -25.43 9.19 5.85
N ALA A 305 -25.90 10.44 5.83
CA ALA A 305 -25.19 11.56 6.42
C ALA A 305 -24.95 11.42 7.93
N ALA A 306 -25.80 10.68 8.67
CA ALA A 306 -25.68 10.54 10.12
C ALA A 306 -24.37 9.87 10.53
N VAL A 307 -23.85 8.92 9.73
CA VAL A 307 -22.57 8.23 9.99
C VAL A 307 -21.42 9.23 10.18
N VAL A 308 -21.47 10.33 9.44
CA VAL A 308 -20.47 11.40 9.47
C VAL A 308 -20.84 12.45 10.51
N CYS A 309 -22.09 12.92 10.52
CA CYS A 309 -22.55 13.95 11.45
C CYS A 309 -22.43 13.52 12.93
N ASP A 310 -22.57 12.24 13.24
CA ASP A 310 -22.42 11.72 14.60
C ASP A 310 -20.95 11.70 15.06
N GLN A 311 -20.02 11.44 14.14
CA GLN A 311 -18.57 11.53 14.40
C GLN A 311 -18.11 12.98 14.64
N LEU A 312 -18.81 13.95 14.06
CA LEU A 312 -18.58 15.38 14.29
C LEU A 312 -19.05 15.85 15.68
N VAL A 313 -19.99 15.12 16.32
CA VAL A 313 -20.62 15.54 17.58
C VAL A 313 -20.16 14.75 18.81
N SER A 314 -19.59 13.55 18.72
CA SER A 314 -19.19 12.85 19.96
C SER A 314 -18.13 11.75 19.79
N TYR A 315 -17.12 11.76 20.67
CA TYR A 315 -16.25 10.62 20.94
C TYR A 315 -16.43 10.18 22.40
N ASP A 316 -17.23 9.14 22.64
CA ASP A 316 -17.32 8.44 23.94
C ASP A 316 -16.74 7.02 23.82
N PRO A 317 -15.60 6.72 24.46
CA PRO A 317 -14.99 5.39 24.42
C PRO A 317 -15.30 4.60 25.68
N ARG A 318 -16.27 3.67 25.60
CA ARG A 318 -16.33 2.52 26.52
C ARG A 318 -16.71 1.25 25.77
N LYS A 319 -15.74 0.34 25.61
CA LYS A 319 -15.94 -1.12 25.50
C LYS A 319 -14.60 -1.82 25.69
N GLU A 320 -14.41 -2.43 26.85
CA GLU A 320 -13.34 -3.40 27.12
C GLU A 320 -14.00 -4.78 27.37
N ARG A 321 -13.32 -5.85 26.93
CA ARG A 321 -13.67 -7.25 27.23
C ARG A 321 -12.48 -7.93 27.92
N THR A 322 -12.81 -8.69 28.96
CA THR A 322 -11.95 -9.53 29.83
C THR A 322 -11.44 -10.80 29.14
N PRO A 323 -10.37 -11.44 29.66
CA PRO A 323 -10.53 -12.85 30.07
C PRO A 323 -9.68 -13.29 31.31
N LEU A 324 -9.98 -14.50 31.83
CA LEU A 324 -9.46 -15.14 33.06
C LEU A 324 -8.66 -16.46 32.78
N CYS A 325 -7.59 -16.67 33.57
CA CYS A 325 -7.02 -17.88 34.25
C CYS A 325 -6.69 -19.28 33.59
N SER A 326 -5.39 -19.68 33.73
CA SER A 326 -4.71 -20.85 34.38
C SER A 326 -4.83 -22.37 34.02
N THR A 327 -3.63 -23.00 33.81
CA THR A 327 -2.95 -24.24 34.34
C THR A 327 -3.29 -25.73 34.03
N GLU A 328 -2.21 -26.45 33.62
CA GLU A 328 -1.61 -27.79 33.98
C GLU A 328 -2.10 -29.22 33.53
N ASP A 329 -1.11 -29.97 32.94
CA ASP A 329 -0.64 -31.39 32.97
C ASP A 329 -1.54 -32.67 32.97
N ASN A 330 -1.27 -33.67 32.07
CA ASN A 330 -0.54 -34.94 32.36
C ASN A 330 -0.49 -36.01 31.22
N SER A 331 0.47 -36.95 31.39
CA SER A 331 1.11 -38.03 30.59
C SER A 331 0.31 -39.12 29.82
N THR A 332 0.96 -39.85 28.86
CA THR A 332 1.56 -41.23 28.97
C THR A 332 2.04 -41.78 27.57
N CYS A 333 2.87 -42.83 27.54
CA CYS A 333 3.89 -43.17 26.50
C CYS A 333 3.91 -44.72 26.17
N SER A 334 4.10 -45.28 24.95
CA SER A 334 5.39 -45.74 24.33
C SER A 334 5.33 -46.68 23.10
N ASN A 335 6.31 -46.54 22.15
CA ASN A 335 7.27 -47.58 21.66
C ASN A 335 8.15 -47.19 20.41
N LEU A 336 9.50 -47.31 20.55
CA LEU A 336 10.71 -46.91 19.76
C LEU A 336 11.00 -47.54 18.36
N SER A 337 11.61 -46.71 17.48
CA SER A 337 12.74 -46.98 16.52
C SER A 337 13.44 -45.64 16.17
N THR A 338 14.74 -45.60 15.81
CA THR A 338 15.55 -44.37 15.61
C THR A 338 15.00 -43.42 14.51
N PRO A 339 14.96 -42.08 14.66
CA PRO A 339 13.98 -41.21 14.00
C PRO A 339 14.51 -40.04 13.17
N LYS A 340 14.15 -39.98 11.88
CA LYS A 340 14.42 -38.84 10.99
C LYS A 340 13.28 -37.81 10.96
N SER A 341 12.33 -37.90 11.90
CA SER A 341 11.12 -37.06 11.98
C SER A 341 10.64 -36.89 13.42
N ILE A 342 9.94 -35.78 13.70
CA ILE A 342 9.40 -35.40 15.03
C ILE A 342 8.57 -36.55 15.66
N GLN A 343 7.77 -37.24 14.84
CA GLN A 343 6.93 -38.35 15.29
C GLN A 343 7.73 -39.52 15.84
N ARG A 344 8.96 -39.71 15.35
CA ARG A 344 9.78 -40.87 15.66
C ARG A 344 10.71 -40.55 16.86
N ILE A 345 11.05 -39.28 17.13
CA ILE A 345 11.71 -38.82 18.38
C ILE A 345 10.80 -39.05 19.58
N LYS A 346 9.51 -38.65 19.48
CA LYS A 346 8.50 -38.96 20.51
C LYS A 346 8.37 -40.46 20.80
N ARG A 347 8.48 -41.30 19.77
CA ARG A 347 8.49 -42.77 19.95
C ARG A 347 9.72 -43.27 20.70
N LEU A 348 10.89 -42.62 20.54
CA LEU A 348 12.10 -43.00 21.25
C LEU A 348 12.05 -42.66 22.74
N GLU A 349 11.71 -41.41 23.04
CA GLU A 349 11.55 -40.86 24.39
C GLU A 349 10.71 -41.80 25.24
N ASN A 350 9.61 -42.26 24.66
CA ASN A 350 8.66 -43.09 25.37
C ASN A 350 9.19 -44.49 25.72
N LYS A 351 9.94 -45.18 24.85
CA LYS A 351 10.48 -46.53 25.18
C LYS A 351 11.80 -46.47 25.99
N LEU A 352 12.43 -45.29 26.13
CA LEU A 352 13.48 -45.03 27.12
C LEU A 352 12.91 -44.85 28.54
N ILE A 353 11.78 -44.16 28.69
CA ILE A 353 11.06 -43.97 29.97
C ILE A 353 10.55 -45.31 30.53
N ALA A 354 10.23 -46.27 29.66
CA ALA A 354 9.77 -47.61 30.04
C ALA A 354 10.91 -48.54 30.55
N LEU A 355 12.16 -48.27 30.17
CA LEU A 355 13.34 -49.08 30.54
C LEU A 355 14.04 -48.60 31.83
N SER A 356 13.73 -47.40 32.34
CA SER A 356 14.34 -46.86 33.56
C SER A 356 13.56 -47.33 34.79
N SER A 357 14.01 -48.39 35.44
CA SER A 357 13.26 -48.99 36.55
C SER A 357 13.38 -48.27 37.90
N ASP A 358 14.24 -47.26 38.13
CA ASP A 358 14.28 -46.71 39.51
C ASP A 358 14.78 -45.28 39.82
N LEU A 359 14.92 -44.35 38.87
CA LEU A 359 15.23 -42.95 39.23
C LEU A 359 14.36 -41.93 38.48
N ARG A 360 13.49 -41.22 39.21
CA ARG A 360 12.67 -40.10 38.69
C ARG A 360 13.51 -39.03 37.98
N SER A 361 14.76 -38.86 38.38
CA SER A 361 15.73 -37.92 37.81
C SER A 361 16.09 -38.26 36.36
N SER A 362 16.23 -39.55 36.02
CA SER A 362 16.62 -40.04 34.69
C SER A 362 15.52 -39.79 33.65
N LYS A 363 14.25 -39.98 34.03
CA LYS A 363 13.09 -39.70 33.17
C LYS A 363 13.01 -38.23 32.78
N LYS A 364 13.16 -37.32 33.75
CA LYS A 364 13.18 -35.87 33.50
C LYS A 364 14.33 -35.45 32.58
N ILE A 365 15.50 -36.11 32.67
CA ILE A 365 16.64 -35.83 31.79
C ILE A 365 16.33 -36.23 30.35
N VAL A 366 15.72 -37.40 30.13
CA VAL A 366 15.33 -37.87 28.79
C VAL A 366 14.26 -36.98 28.17
N GLU A 367 13.25 -36.57 28.93
CA GLU A 367 12.21 -35.64 28.44
C GLU A 367 12.80 -34.28 28.04
N LYS A 368 13.73 -33.76 28.85
CA LYS A 368 14.44 -32.51 28.54
C LYS A 368 15.27 -32.64 27.26
N LEU A 369 15.97 -33.77 27.06
CA LEU A 369 16.74 -34.04 25.85
C LEU A 369 15.84 -34.18 24.61
N SER A 370 14.68 -34.84 24.72
CA SER A 370 13.71 -34.95 23.63
C SER A 370 13.14 -33.61 23.24
N LYS A 371 12.72 -32.80 24.23
CA LYS A 371 12.26 -31.42 23.99
C LYS A 371 13.35 -30.60 23.30
N ALA A 372 14.60 -30.69 23.76
CA ALA A 372 15.72 -30.02 23.12
C ALA A 372 15.91 -30.46 21.66
N ALA A 373 15.87 -31.77 21.37
CA ALA A 373 16.01 -32.29 20.02
C ALA A 373 14.84 -31.87 19.10
N GLN A 374 13.62 -31.80 19.62
CA GLN A 374 12.46 -31.29 18.88
C GLN A 374 12.63 -29.80 18.54
N THR A 375 13.02 -28.99 19.51
CA THR A 375 13.30 -27.56 19.31
C THR A 375 14.38 -27.36 18.25
N CYS A 376 15.52 -28.04 18.36
CA CYS A 376 16.58 -27.96 17.36
C CYS A 376 16.12 -28.38 15.96
N LEU A 377 15.26 -29.40 15.84
CA LEU A 377 14.75 -29.84 14.54
C LEU A 377 13.75 -28.83 13.94
N TYR A 378 12.94 -28.17 14.77
CA TYR A 378 12.09 -27.06 14.31
C TYR A 378 12.95 -25.89 13.82
N GLU A 379 13.96 -25.51 14.59
CA GLU A 379 14.90 -24.45 14.24
C GLU A 379 15.62 -24.77 12.93
N VAL A 380 16.12 -26.00 12.74
CA VAL A 380 16.77 -26.42 11.48
C VAL A 380 15.80 -26.32 10.30
N LYS A 381 14.56 -26.78 10.44
CA LYS A 381 13.55 -26.70 9.37
C LYS A 381 13.13 -25.27 9.04
N GLU A 382 13.14 -24.38 10.02
CA GLU A 382 12.86 -22.96 9.83
C GLU A 382 14.03 -22.28 9.13
N LEU A 383 15.26 -22.54 9.58
CA LEU A 383 16.48 -22.07 8.94
C LEU A 383 16.62 -22.56 7.49
N GLU A 384 16.23 -23.80 7.19
CA GLU A 384 16.21 -24.33 5.82
C GLU A 384 15.24 -23.53 4.93
N ARG A 385 14.02 -23.28 5.42
CA ARG A 385 13.02 -22.45 4.72
C ARG A 385 13.51 -21.02 4.51
N ASP A 386 14.09 -20.41 5.54
CA ASP A 386 14.62 -19.04 5.46
C ASP A 386 15.80 -18.94 4.47
N LYS A 387 16.67 -19.95 4.45
CA LYS A 387 17.78 -20.06 3.51
C LYS A 387 17.28 -20.19 2.07
N GLU A 388 16.28 -21.03 1.84
CA GLU A 388 15.66 -21.19 0.52
C GLU A 388 14.97 -19.89 0.06
N ALA A 389 14.18 -19.26 0.93
CA ALA A 389 13.52 -17.99 0.65
C ALA A 389 14.53 -16.87 0.32
N THR A 390 15.61 -16.76 1.11
CA THR A 390 16.67 -15.77 0.88
C THR A 390 17.39 -16.01 -0.45
N LYS A 391 17.68 -17.27 -0.80
CA LYS A 391 18.29 -17.62 -2.09
C LYS A 391 17.37 -17.27 -3.25
N ALA A 392 16.09 -17.66 -3.18
CA ALA A 392 15.10 -17.36 -4.23
C ALA A 392 14.93 -15.85 -4.43
N ALA A 393 14.81 -15.09 -3.34
CA ALA A 393 14.71 -13.63 -3.38
C ALA A 393 15.97 -12.97 -3.97
N THR A 394 17.15 -13.51 -3.65
CA THR A 394 18.42 -13.01 -4.19
C THR A 394 18.51 -13.26 -5.70
N LEU A 395 18.17 -14.46 -6.16
CA LEU A 395 18.12 -14.80 -7.59
C LEU A 395 17.11 -13.91 -8.34
N ALA A 396 15.91 -13.72 -7.80
CA ALA A 396 14.90 -12.84 -8.38
C ALA A 396 15.40 -11.39 -8.46
N ARG A 397 16.13 -10.89 -7.45
CA ARG A 397 16.76 -9.56 -7.50
C ARG A 397 17.84 -9.46 -8.57
N HIS A 398 18.70 -10.47 -8.70
CA HIS A 398 19.72 -10.48 -9.76
C HIS A 398 19.09 -10.50 -11.15
N ALA A 399 18.07 -11.33 -11.38
CA ALA A 399 17.34 -11.36 -12.64
C ALA A 399 16.71 -9.99 -12.99
N ARG A 400 16.17 -9.30 -11.98
CA ARG A 400 15.67 -7.93 -12.13
C ARG A 400 16.78 -6.92 -12.40
N ALA A 401 17.98 -7.09 -11.87
CA ALA A 401 19.09 -6.17 -12.13
C ALA A 401 19.69 -6.32 -13.54
N ASP A 402 19.64 -7.53 -14.11
CA ASP A 402 20.31 -7.92 -15.36
C ASP A 402 19.53 -7.57 -16.64
N THR A 403 18.42 -6.85 -16.52
CA THR A 403 17.58 -6.48 -17.68
C THR A 403 18.11 -5.22 -18.39
N SER A 404 18.07 -5.23 -19.73
CA SER A 404 18.52 -4.11 -20.57
C SER A 404 17.78 -2.80 -20.28
N ARG A 405 18.54 -1.72 -20.05
CA ARG A 405 18.01 -0.36 -19.77
C ARG A 405 17.59 0.34 -21.05
N THR A 406 16.42 -0.01 -21.55
CA THR A 406 15.77 0.69 -22.66
C THR A 406 14.67 1.63 -22.15
N TYR A 407 14.48 2.76 -22.83
CA TYR A 407 13.60 3.83 -22.38
C TYR A 407 12.68 4.29 -23.50
N PHE A 408 11.42 4.61 -23.16
CA PHE A 408 10.49 5.18 -24.12
C PHE A 408 10.96 6.57 -24.57
N SER A 409 10.60 6.91 -25.81
CA SER A 409 10.66 8.28 -26.33
C SER A 409 9.40 9.08 -25.97
N THR A 410 8.27 8.39 -25.84
CA THR A 410 6.95 8.98 -25.57
C THR A 410 6.78 9.35 -24.09
N ARG A 411 6.08 10.45 -23.83
CA ARG A 411 5.64 10.89 -22.49
C ARG A 411 4.14 10.62 -22.34
N GLY A 412 3.68 10.33 -21.12
CA GLY A 412 2.27 10.11 -20.79
C GLY A 412 2.05 8.84 -19.99
N ILE A 413 0.77 8.45 -19.88
CA ILE A 413 0.35 7.19 -19.26
C ILE A 413 0.56 6.04 -20.25
N VAL A 414 1.31 5.03 -19.85
CA VAL A 414 1.57 3.82 -20.65
C VAL A 414 1.11 2.60 -19.86
N SER A 415 0.43 1.67 -20.53
CA SER A 415 0.08 0.35 -19.96
C SER A 415 1.12 -0.73 -20.34
N ALA A 416 1.10 -1.87 -19.65
CA ALA A 416 1.92 -3.02 -20.06
C ALA A 416 1.57 -3.51 -21.48
N ALA A 417 0.29 -3.45 -21.86
CA ALA A 417 -0.16 -3.78 -23.21
C ALA A 417 0.38 -2.82 -24.28
N ASP A 418 0.41 -1.51 -23.99
CA ASP A 418 1.00 -0.51 -24.88
C ASP A 418 2.51 -0.73 -25.03
N CYS A 419 3.21 -1.02 -23.93
CA CYS A 419 4.62 -1.40 -23.93
C CYS A 419 4.88 -2.63 -24.82
N ALA A 420 4.11 -3.70 -24.64
CA ALA A 420 4.24 -4.91 -25.45
C ALA A 420 3.99 -4.64 -26.95
N LYS A 421 3.01 -3.79 -27.27
CA LYS A 421 2.73 -3.36 -28.65
C LYS A 421 3.87 -2.53 -29.24
N MET A 422 4.43 -1.60 -28.47
CA MET A 422 5.57 -0.77 -28.89
C MET A 422 6.82 -1.62 -29.10
N LYS A 423 7.16 -2.53 -28.18
CA LYS A 423 8.27 -3.50 -28.34
C LYS A 423 8.14 -4.31 -29.64
N ARG A 424 6.92 -4.75 -29.99
CA ARG A 424 6.66 -5.47 -31.26
C ARG A 424 6.88 -4.58 -32.50
N ILE A 425 6.51 -3.30 -32.44
CA ILE A 425 6.70 -2.35 -33.54
C ILE A 425 8.19 -2.04 -33.73
N GLU A 426 8.93 -1.78 -32.64
CA GLU A 426 10.37 -1.55 -32.68
C GLU A 426 11.12 -2.76 -33.24
N PHE A 427 10.75 -3.98 -32.81
CA PHE A 427 11.33 -5.21 -33.32
C PHE A 427 11.14 -5.35 -34.84
N LYS A 428 9.91 -5.17 -35.34
CA LYS A 428 9.61 -5.21 -36.79
C LYS A 428 10.39 -4.14 -37.57
N THR A 429 10.55 -2.95 -36.98
CA THR A 429 11.29 -1.86 -37.60
C THR A 429 12.79 -2.19 -37.71
N SER A 430 13.37 -2.76 -36.64
CA SER A 430 14.75 -3.26 -36.62
C SER A 430 14.98 -4.38 -37.64
N GLU A 431 14.06 -5.35 -37.75
CA GLU A 431 14.13 -6.39 -38.78
C GLU A 431 14.10 -5.79 -40.19
N GLN A 432 13.23 -4.81 -40.43
CA GLN A 432 13.14 -4.13 -41.71
C GLN A 432 14.42 -3.33 -42.05
N GLU A 433 15.02 -2.66 -41.07
CA GLU A 433 16.31 -1.98 -41.21
C GLU A 433 17.45 -2.95 -41.50
N ALA A 434 17.49 -4.10 -40.81
CA ALA A 434 18.47 -5.15 -41.04
C ALA A 434 18.33 -5.75 -42.45
N LEU A 435 17.11 -6.00 -42.91
CA LEU A 435 16.80 -6.43 -44.28
C LEU A 435 17.24 -5.37 -45.30
N ASN A 436 16.94 -4.10 -45.07
CA ASN A 436 17.36 -3.00 -45.94
C ASN A 436 18.89 -2.89 -46.02
N LYS A 437 19.61 -3.09 -44.90
CA LYS A 437 21.08 -3.10 -44.87
C LYS A 437 21.64 -4.28 -45.67
N ARG A 438 21.06 -5.47 -45.54
CA ARG A 438 21.42 -6.66 -46.35
C ARG A 438 21.16 -6.44 -47.83
N ARG A 439 20.01 -5.86 -48.20
CA ARG A 439 19.69 -5.48 -49.59
C ARG A 439 20.71 -4.51 -50.18
N ARG A 440 21.07 -3.45 -49.45
CA ARG A 440 22.12 -2.50 -49.88
C ARG A 440 23.47 -3.19 -50.08
N LYS A 441 23.85 -4.10 -49.17
CA LYS A 441 25.08 -4.90 -49.30
C LYS A 441 25.04 -5.81 -50.53
N PHE A 442 23.93 -6.52 -50.73
CA PHE A 442 23.72 -7.36 -51.92
C PHE A 442 23.83 -6.55 -53.22
N GLN A 443 23.18 -5.38 -53.29
CA GLN A 443 23.24 -4.49 -54.45
C GLN A 443 24.66 -3.95 -54.73
N ARG A 444 25.44 -3.62 -53.68
CA ARG A 444 26.79 -3.08 -53.83
C ARG A 444 27.85 -4.13 -54.14
N GLU A 445 27.81 -5.27 -53.47
CA GLU A 445 28.91 -6.24 -53.49
C GLU A 445 28.62 -7.45 -54.39
N VAL A 446 27.39 -7.99 -54.30
CA VAL A 446 27.06 -9.30 -54.90
C VAL A 446 26.48 -9.12 -56.30
N LEU A 447 25.57 -8.16 -56.48
CA LEU A 447 24.88 -7.92 -57.75
C LEU A 447 25.84 -7.56 -58.91
N PRO A 448 26.91 -6.75 -58.72
CA PRO A 448 27.86 -6.46 -59.79
C PRO A 448 28.68 -7.70 -60.20
N GLN A 449 29.03 -8.57 -59.24
CA GLN A 449 29.75 -9.81 -59.52
C GLN A 449 28.87 -10.79 -60.31
N LEU A 450 27.60 -10.96 -59.92
CA LEU A 450 26.63 -11.77 -60.65
C LEU A 450 26.40 -11.25 -62.07
N LYS A 451 26.30 -9.93 -62.25
CA LYS A 451 26.21 -9.31 -63.58
C LYS A 451 27.46 -9.60 -64.43
N ARG A 452 28.67 -9.48 -63.86
CA ARG A 452 29.94 -9.84 -64.55
C ARG A 452 29.98 -11.32 -64.94
N PHE A 453 29.57 -12.22 -64.05
CA PHE A 453 29.54 -13.65 -64.29
C PHE A 453 28.54 -14.02 -65.40
N SER A 454 27.34 -13.44 -65.40
CA SER A 454 26.33 -13.70 -66.44
C SER A 454 26.75 -13.21 -67.83
N ARG A 455 27.49 -12.08 -67.91
CA ARG A 455 28.06 -11.56 -69.17
C ARG A 455 29.11 -12.50 -69.75
N ARG A 456 29.85 -13.23 -68.90
CA ARG A 456 30.88 -14.21 -69.33
C ARG A 456 30.29 -15.55 -69.81
N LYS A 457 29.08 -15.93 -69.38
CA LYS A 457 28.50 -17.26 -69.67
C LYS A 457 27.26 -17.27 -70.59
N LEU A 458 26.86 -16.15 -71.21
CA LEU A 458 25.68 -16.08 -72.10
C LEU A 458 24.34 -16.59 -71.47
N LEU A 459 24.27 -16.71 -70.15
CA LEU A 459 23.07 -17.12 -69.39
C LEU A 459 22.19 -15.89 -69.09
N ARG A 460 21.54 -15.34 -70.11
CA ARG A 460 20.69 -14.13 -69.97
C ARG A 460 19.31 -14.39 -69.34
N VAL A 461 18.83 -15.64 -69.32
CA VAL A 461 17.41 -15.93 -69.03
C VAL A 461 17.13 -16.16 -67.53
N GLN A 462 18.04 -16.74 -66.76
CA GLN A 462 17.80 -17.05 -65.33
C GLN A 462 18.05 -15.87 -64.37
N LEU A 463 18.93 -14.91 -64.71
CA LEU A 463 19.22 -13.77 -63.84
C LEU A 463 18.10 -12.72 -63.78
N LYS A 464 17.28 -12.58 -64.83
CA LYS A 464 16.18 -11.60 -64.84
C LYS A 464 15.14 -11.87 -63.74
N ARG A 465 14.87 -13.14 -63.41
CA ARG A 465 13.93 -13.50 -62.34
C ARG A 465 14.45 -13.17 -60.93
N VAL A 466 15.75 -13.34 -60.70
CA VAL A 466 16.38 -13.05 -59.39
C VAL A 466 16.55 -11.55 -59.15
N ILE A 467 16.75 -10.75 -60.20
CA ILE A 467 16.97 -9.30 -60.08
C ILE A 467 15.66 -8.50 -59.89
N TYR A 468 14.53 -8.98 -60.42
CA TYR A 468 13.27 -8.24 -60.38
C TYR A 468 12.36 -8.56 -59.18
N TYR A 469 12.60 -9.66 -58.44
CA TYR A 469 11.69 -10.14 -57.39
C TYR A 469 12.32 -10.36 -55.99
N GLY A 470 13.58 -9.96 -55.76
CA GLY A 470 14.25 -10.03 -54.44
C GLY A 470 14.65 -8.65 -53.91
#